data_AF-H9FIN4-F1
#
_entry.id   AF-H9FIN4-F1
#
_cell.length_a   1.000
_cell.length_b   1.000
_cell.length_c   1.000
_cell.angle_alpha   90.00
_cell.angle_beta   90.00
_cell.angle_gamma   90.00
#
_symmetry.space_group_name_H-M   'P 1'
#
loop_
_entity.id
_entity.type
_entity.pdbx_description
1 polymer ?
#
loop_
_entity_poly.entity_id
_entity_poly.type
_entity_poly.pdbx_seq_one_letter_code
_entity_poly.pdbx_strand_id
1 'polypeptide(L)'
;PLQSLPRGTGTTLDPMRLQKIRFQYPPSTRELFRLLCSAHEAPGPAPSLLLLDGLEEYLAEDPEPQEAAYLIALLLDTAAHFSHRLGPGRDCGLMVALQTQKEADSGDVLHLALLQRYFPAQCWLQPDAPGPGDHGLRACLDPGGLGPRTEW
;
A
#
# COMPACT_ATOMS: atom_id res chain seq x y z
N PRO A 1 -10.61 17.34 6.00
CA PRO A 1 -11.88 16.59 5.81
C PRO A 1 -11.61 15.23 5.15
N LEU A 2 -11.84 14.14 5.88
CA LEU A 2 -11.66 12.79 5.34
C LEU A 2 -12.74 12.51 4.29
N GLN A 3 -12.31 12.30 3.05
CA GLN A 3 -13.18 11.79 1.99
C GLN A 3 -13.72 10.44 2.46
N SER A 4 -15.05 10.33 2.56
CA SER A 4 -15.72 9.06 2.79
C SER A 4 -15.24 8.04 1.77
N LEU A 5 -14.92 6.82 2.23
CA LEU A 5 -14.71 5.68 1.34
C LEU A 5 -15.88 5.60 0.35
N PRO A 6 -15.63 5.34 -0.95
CA PRO A 6 -16.67 5.31 -1.96
C PRO A 6 -17.74 4.31 -1.52
N ARG A 7 -18.92 4.83 -1.15
CA ARG A 7 -20.10 4.00 -0.91
C ARG A 7 -20.36 3.28 -2.22
N GLY A 8 -20.28 1.95 -2.20
CA GLY A 8 -20.55 1.13 -3.38
C GLY A 8 -21.99 1.36 -3.83
N THR A 9 -22.20 2.27 -4.77
CA THR A 9 -23.46 2.40 -5.51
C THR A 9 -23.56 1.17 -6.40
N GLY A 10 -24.69 0.48 -6.51
CA GLY A 10 -24.81 -0.82 -7.20
C GLY A 10 -24.23 -0.93 -8.63
N THR A 11 -23.84 0.18 -9.26
CA THR A 11 -23.03 0.27 -10.49
C THR A 11 -21.52 0.04 -10.32
N THR A 12 -20.98 0.02 -9.10
CA THR A 12 -19.56 -0.24 -8.78
C THR A 12 -19.19 -1.72 -8.76
N LEU A 13 -20.20 -2.60 -8.80
CA LEU A 13 -20.07 -4.07 -8.81
C LEU A 13 -20.22 -4.66 -10.22
N ASP A 14 -19.91 -3.89 -11.27
CA ASP A 14 -19.77 -4.48 -12.61
C ASP A 14 -18.54 -5.39 -12.64
N PRO A 15 -18.71 -6.72 -12.80
CA PRO A 15 -17.59 -7.66 -12.83
C PRO A 15 -16.59 -7.35 -13.95
N MET A 16 -17.01 -6.66 -15.01
CA MET A 16 -16.14 -6.23 -16.10
C MET A 16 -15.07 -5.22 -15.63
N ARG A 17 -15.31 -4.50 -14.52
CA ARG A 17 -14.32 -3.57 -13.96
C ARG A 17 -13.14 -4.27 -13.27
N LEU A 18 -13.33 -5.50 -12.79
CA LEU A 18 -12.24 -6.30 -12.21
C LEU A 18 -11.19 -6.67 -13.26
N GLN A 19 -11.55 -6.71 -14.55
CA GLN A 19 -10.60 -6.96 -15.64
C GLN A 19 -9.52 -5.86 -15.77
N LYS A 20 -9.71 -4.71 -15.12
CA LYS A 20 -8.71 -3.62 -15.07
C LYS A 20 -7.63 -3.85 -14.01
N ILE A 21 -7.79 -4.86 -13.15
CA ILE A 21 -6.84 -5.19 -12.09
C ILE A 21 -5.83 -6.20 -12.63
N ARG A 22 -4.54 -5.94 -12.40
CA ARG A 22 -3.45 -6.86 -12.73
C ARG A 22 -2.91 -7.45 -11.45
N PHE A 23 -3.08 -8.76 -11.28
CA PHE A 23 -2.55 -9.49 -10.14
C PHE A 23 -1.15 -10.01 -10.45
N GLN A 24 -0.24 -9.84 -9.51
CA GLN A 24 1.14 -10.30 -9.59
C GLN A 24 1.50 -10.88 -8.23
N TYR A 25 2.16 -12.05 -8.23
CA TYR A 25 2.47 -12.81 -7.03
C TYR A 25 3.97 -13.15 -7.01
N PRO A 26 4.85 -12.18 -6.71
CA PRO A 26 6.28 -12.45 -6.63
C PRO A 26 6.55 -13.39 -5.45
N PRO A 27 7.18 -14.56 -5.68
CA PRO A 27 7.33 -15.61 -4.65
C PRO A 27 8.48 -15.35 -3.66
N SER A 28 9.19 -14.22 -3.78
CA SER A 28 10.30 -13.83 -2.88
C SER A 28 10.56 -12.33 -3.00
N THR A 29 11.29 -11.77 -2.03
CA THR A 29 11.70 -10.37 -2.05
C THR A 29 12.53 -10.02 -3.30
N ARG A 30 13.39 -10.94 -3.75
CA ARG A 30 14.18 -10.75 -4.99
C ARG A 30 13.33 -10.71 -6.26
N GLU A 31 12.27 -11.50 -6.34
CA GLU A 31 11.34 -11.44 -7.47
C GLU A 31 10.50 -10.16 -7.41
N LEU A 32 10.11 -9.71 -6.22
CA LEU A 32 9.44 -8.42 -6.03
C LEU A 32 10.33 -7.26 -6.51
N PHE A 33 11.61 -7.26 -6.14
CA PHE A 33 12.56 -6.25 -6.63
C PHE A 33 12.66 -6.24 -8.15
N ARG A 34 12.83 -7.41 -8.79
CA ARG A 34 12.88 -7.49 -10.25
C ARG A 34 11.61 -6.95 -10.89
N LEU A 35 10.45 -7.27 -10.30
CA LEU A 35 9.17 -6.79 -10.79
C LEU A 35 9.08 -5.26 -10.75
N LEU A 36 9.38 -4.67 -9.60
CA LEU A 36 9.36 -3.21 -9.41
C LEU A 36 10.38 -2.51 -10.32
N CYS A 37 11.61 -3.04 -10.44
CA CYS A 37 12.62 -2.48 -11.35
C CYS A 37 12.14 -2.51 -12.82
N SER A 38 11.58 -3.63 -13.26
CA SER A 38 11.09 -3.78 -14.65
C SER A 38 9.84 -2.96 -14.97
N ALA A 39 9.14 -2.44 -13.95
CA ALA A 39 7.93 -1.64 -14.14
C ALA A 39 8.16 -0.40 -15.02
N HIS A 40 9.37 0.16 -14.96
CA HIS A 40 9.82 1.31 -15.75
C HIS A 40 9.95 1.00 -17.25
N GLU A 41 10.19 -0.27 -17.58
CA GLU A 41 10.42 -0.73 -18.95
C GLU A 41 9.12 -1.19 -19.62
N ALA A 42 8.06 -1.43 -18.85
CA ALA A 42 6.84 -2.05 -19.35
C ALA A 42 6.02 -1.12 -20.28
N PRO A 43 5.87 -1.46 -21.58
CA PRO A 43 4.99 -0.73 -22.49
C PRO A 43 3.54 -1.15 -22.22
N GLY A 44 2.89 -0.50 -21.28
CA GLY A 44 1.50 -0.78 -20.91
C GLY A 44 0.79 0.43 -20.29
N PRO A 45 -0.53 0.34 -20.05
CA PRO A 45 -1.24 1.40 -19.33
C PRO A 45 -0.69 1.54 -17.91
N ALA A 46 -0.46 2.79 -17.48
CA ALA A 46 -0.05 3.08 -16.11
C ALA A 46 -1.23 2.79 -15.16
N PRO A 47 -1.03 2.04 -14.06
CA PRO A 47 -2.05 1.84 -13.05
C PRO A 47 -2.31 3.14 -12.29
N SER A 48 -3.55 3.36 -11.84
CA SER A 48 -3.90 4.46 -10.93
C SER A 48 -3.69 4.11 -9.45
N LEU A 49 -3.40 2.84 -9.14
CA LEU A 49 -3.15 2.34 -7.79
C LEU A 49 -2.24 1.13 -7.86
N LEU A 50 -1.19 1.14 -7.04
CA LEU A 50 -0.40 -0.02 -6.66
C LEU A 50 -0.85 -0.49 -5.28
N LEU A 51 -1.09 -1.80 -5.15
CA LEU A 51 -1.41 -2.43 -3.88
C LEU A 51 -0.40 -3.56 -3.66
N LEU A 52 0.33 -3.49 -2.54
CA LEU A 52 1.15 -4.58 -2.05
C LEU A 52 0.47 -5.17 -0.82
N ASP A 53 0.15 -6.46 -0.88
CA ASP A 53 -0.41 -7.21 0.24
C ASP A 53 0.67 -8.05 0.91
N GLY A 54 0.58 -8.23 2.23
CA GLY A 54 1.50 -9.06 3.00
C GLY A 54 2.95 -8.57 3.02
N LEU A 55 3.20 -7.26 3.23
CA LEU A 55 4.57 -6.72 3.28
C LEU A 55 5.47 -7.46 4.30
N GLU A 56 4.89 -7.91 5.41
CA GLU A 56 5.58 -8.67 6.45
C GLU A 56 6.28 -9.92 5.93
N GLU A 57 5.72 -10.57 4.89
CA GLU A 57 6.29 -11.78 4.31
C GLU A 57 7.63 -11.47 3.63
N TYR A 58 7.72 -10.32 2.96
CA TYR A 58 8.95 -9.85 2.31
C TYR A 58 9.97 -9.27 3.31
N LEU A 59 9.48 -8.78 4.45
CA LEU A 59 10.33 -8.27 5.53
C LEU A 59 10.82 -9.36 6.50
N ALA A 60 10.18 -10.53 6.53
CA ALA A 60 10.56 -11.64 7.40
C ALA A 60 11.70 -12.50 6.83
N GLU A 61 12.02 -12.40 5.54
CA GLU A 61 13.12 -13.16 4.89
C GLU A 61 14.53 -12.64 5.24
N ASP A 62 14.75 -12.10 6.46
CA ASP A 62 16.02 -11.52 6.95
C ASP A 62 16.61 -10.31 6.15
N PRO A 63 15.81 -9.35 5.65
CA PRO A 63 16.38 -8.13 5.11
C PRO A 63 17.04 -7.32 6.24
N GLU A 64 18.32 -6.99 6.09
CA GLU A 64 18.92 -5.93 6.90
C GLU A 64 18.01 -4.67 6.82
N PRO A 65 17.96 -3.82 7.86
CA PRO A 65 17.10 -2.62 7.85
C PRO A 65 17.25 -1.73 6.60
N GLN A 66 18.41 -1.82 5.94
CA GLN A 66 18.71 -1.16 4.67
C GLN A 66 17.90 -1.72 3.49
N GLU A 67 17.66 -3.02 3.43
CA GLU A 67 16.86 -3.67 2.37
C GLU A 67 15.37 -3.31 2.50
N ALA A 68 14.84 -3.25 3.73
CA ALA A 68 13.49 -2.76 3.99
C ALA A 68 13.32 -1.31 3.51
N ALA A 69 14.29 -0.44 3.80
CA ALA A 69 14.29 0.95 3.32
C ALA A 69 14.38 1.02 1.79
N TYR A 70 15.19 0.17 1.19
CA TYR A 70 15.34 0.08 -0.26
C TYR A 70 14.04 -0.37 -0.94
N LEU A 71 13.34 -1.37 -0.39
CA LEU A 71 12.04 -1.82 -0.89
C LEU A 71 10.99 -0.71 -0.83
N ILE A 72 10.89 0.00 0.29
CA ILE A 72 9.96 1.12 0.43
C ILE A 72 10.29 2.23 -0.57
N ALA A 73 11.57 2.59 -0.72
CA ALA A 73 12.00 3.59 -1.67
C ALA A 73 11.63 3.19 -3.11
N LEU A 74 11.82 1.92 -3.47
CA LEU A 74 11.49 1.41 -4.81
C LEU A 74 9.98 1.41 -5.07
N LEU A 75 9.16 1.08 -4.07
CA LEU A 75 7.69 1.15 -4.18
C LEU A 75 7.23 2.59 -4.42
N LEU A 76 7.77 3.55 -3.66
CA LEU A 76 7.47 4.97 -3.81
C LEU A 76 7.90 5.50 -5.19
N ASP A 77 9.12 5.16 -5.62
CA ASP A 77 9.66 5.53 -6.93
C ASP A 77 8.81 4.95 -8.07
N THR A 78 8.42 3.68 -7.97
CA THR A 78 7.55 3.03 -8.96
C THR A 78 6.17 3.71 -9.04
N ALA A 79 5.59 4.10 -7.90
CA ALA A 79 4.34 4.86 -7.88
C ALA A 79 4.52 6.24 -8.52
N ALA A 80 5.59 6.97 -8.19
CA ALA A 80 5.90 8.26 -8.79
C ALA A 80 6.09 8.16 -10.32
N HIS A 81 6.79 7.14 -10.79
CA HIS A 81 6.93 6.85 -12.22
C HIS A 81 5.57 6.70 -12.91
N PHE A 82 4.65 5.94 -12.32
CA PHE A 82 3.32 5.78 -12.88
C PHE A 82 2.48 7.06 -12.81
N SER A 83 2.60 7.86 -11.74
CA SER A 83 1.98 9.20 -11.68
C SER A 83 2.41 10.07 -12.85
N HIS A 84 3.73 10.13 -13.14
CA HIS A 84 4.25 10.87 -14.29
C HIS A 84 3.66 10.37 -15.62
N ARG A 85 3.48 9.05 -15.77
CA ARG A 85 2.88 8.46 -16.98
C ARG A 85 1.38 8.70 -17.11
N LEU A 86 0.65 8.89 -16.01
CA LEU A 86 -0.79 9.17 -16.02
C LEU A 86 -1.11 10.59 -16.49
N GLY A 87 -0.15 11.50 -16.37
CA GLY A 87 -0.24 12.89 -16.80
C GLY A 87 -0.71 13.85 -15.70
N PRO A 88 -0.73 15.17 -15.98
CA PRO A 88 -1.01 16.19 -14.97
C PRO A 88 -2.40 16.06 -14.35
N GLY A 89 -2.46 16.19 -13.02
CA GLY A 89 -3.71 16.09 -12.24
C GLY A 89 -4.18 14.65 -11.96
N ARG A 90 -3.34 13.65 -12.24
CA ARG A 90 -3.60 12.24 -11.96
C ARG A 90 -2.39 11.60 -11.30
N ASP A 91 -2.61 10.98 -10.16
CA ASP A 91 -1.55 10.28 -9.42
C ASP A 91 -1.82 8.78 -9.39
N CYS A 92 -0.73 8.01 -9.32
CA CYS A 92 -0.74 6.61 -8.96
C CYS A 92 -0.69 6.51 -7.43
N GLY A 93 -1.78 6.04 -6.83
CA GLY A 93 -1.79 5.76 -5.40
C GLY A 93 -0.89 4.56 -5.06
N LEU A 94 -0.37 4.53 -3.84
CA LEU A 94 0.33 3.38 -3.29
C LEU A 94 -0.34 2.99 -1.97
N MET A 95 -0.75 1.74 -1.85
CA MET A 95 -1.27 1.15 -0.62
C MET A 95 -0.48 -0.11 -0.29
N VAL A 96 -0.05 -0.21 0.95
CA VAL A 96 0.70 -1.37 1.43
C VAL A 96 0.00 -1.92 2.66
N ALA A 97 -0.37 -3.18 2.61
CA ALA A 97 -0.95 -3.91 3.74
C ALA A 97 0.17 -4.63 4.50
N LEU A 98 0.10 -4.53 5.82
CA LEU A 98 1.02 -5.16 6.74
C LEU A 98 0.22 -5.74 7.90
N GLN A 99 0.46 -6.99 8.26
CA GLN A 99 -0.02 -7.55 9.51
C GLN A 99 1.01 -7.33 10.63
N THR A 100 0.67 -6.50 11.62
CA THR A 100 1.51 -6.30 12.81
C THR A 100 1.22 -7.39 13.84
N GLN A 101 2.25 -8.15 14.26
CA GLN A 101 2.11 -9.06 15.39
C GLN A 101 1.94 -8.26 16.70
N LYS A 102 1.17 -8.84 17.64
CA LYS A 102 0.81 -8.19 18.91
C LYS A 102 1.99 -8.10 19.89
N GLU A 103 2.95 -9.01 19.77
CA GLU A 103 4.23 -9.02 20.47
C GLU A 103 5.33 -8.75 19.43
N ALA A 104 5.56 -7.47 19.14
CA ALA A 104 6.63 -7.05 18.23
C ALA A 104 8.00 -7.28 18.87
N ASP A 105 8.90 -7.97 18.16
CA ASP A 105 10.32 -8.01 18.54
C ASP A 105 10.99 -6.66 18.21
N SER A 106 12.15 -6.40 18.78
CA SER A 106 12.97 -5.21 18.53
C SER A 106 13.21 -4.91 17.05
N GLY A 107 13.33 -5.94 16.19
CA GLY A 107 13.43 -5.81 14.74
C GLY A 107 12.15 -5.27 14.08
N ASP A 108 10.99 -5.75 14.52
CA ASP A 108 9.67 -5.28 14.03
C ASP A 108 9.44 -3.81 14.37
N VAL A 109 9.89 -3.36 15.53
CA VAL A 109 9.77 -1.95 15.96
C VAL A 109 10.54 -1.02 15.02
N LEU A 110 11.73 -1.41 14.56
CA LEU A 110 12.53 -0.63 13.62
C LEU A 110 11.88 -0.58 12.23
N HIS A 111 11.39 -1.71 11.73
CA HIS A 111 10.68 -1.77 10.45
C HIS A 111 9.36 -0.98 10.47
N LEU A 112 8.60 -1.04 11.57
CA LEU A 112 7.39 -0.24 11.73
C LEU A 112 7.69 1.26 11.76
N ALA A 113 8.70 1.68 12.52
CA ALA A 113 9.10 3.09 12.57
C ALA A 113 9.54 3.61 11.18
N LEU A 114 10.27 2.78 10.42
CA LEU A 114 10.64 3.07 9.05
C LEU A 114 9.41 3.20 8.14
N LEU A 115 8.45 2.27 8.23
CA LEU A 115 7.22 2.31 7.43
C LEU A 115 6.39 3.55 7.73
N GLN A 116 6.19 3.88 9.01
CA GLN A 116 5.44 5.06 9.43
C GLN A 116 6.05 6.38 8.93
N ARG A 117 7.38 6.42 8.74
CA ARG A 117 8.07 7.59 8.18
C ARG A 117 7.73 7.83 6.70
N TYR A 118 7.52 6.75 5.93
CA TYR A 118 7.30 6.81 4.49
C TYR A 118 5.81 6.66 4.09
N PHE A 119 5.00 6.05 4.96
CA PHE A 119 3.56 5.87 4.83
C PHE A 119 2.87 6.63 5.97
N PRO A 120 2.70 7.96 5.85
CA PRO A 120 2.16 8.76 6.93
C PRO A 120 0.70 8.39 7.23
N ALA A 121 -0.09 8.14 6.18
CA ALA A 121 -1.47 7.71 6.33
C ALA A 121 -1.53 6.21 6.62
N GLN A 122 -2.13 5.85 7.76
CA GLN A 122 -2.31 4.48 8.20
C GLN A 122 -3.80 4.15 8.28
N CYS A 123 -4.16 2.94 7.88
CA CYS A 123 -5.52 2.44 7.93
C CYS A 123 -5.56 1.13 8.70
N TRP A 124 -6.48 1.02 9.66
CA TRP A 124 -6.69 -0.18 10.46
C TRP A 124 -8.13 -0.64 10.35
N LEU A 125 -8.32 -1.95 10.30
CA LEU A 125 -9.63 -2.58 10.40
C LEU A 125 -9.87 -3.01 11.84
N GLN A 126 -10.96 -2.55 12.42
CA GLN A 126 -11.41 -2.94 13.76
C GLN A 126 -12.76 -3.62 13.63
N PRO A 127 -13.02 -4.73 14.36
CA PRO A 127 -14.38 -5.25 14.49
C PRO A 127 -15.31 -4.15 14.98
N ASP A 128 -16.47 -3.99 14.36
CA ASP A 128 -17.48 -3.07 14.87
C ASP A 128 -18.01 -3.60 16.20
N ALA A 129 -18.50 -2.71 17.06
CA ALA A 129 -18.92 -3.09 18.41
C ALA A 129 -19.95 -4.24 18.36
N PRO A 130 -19.87 -5.23 19.26
CA PRO A 130 -20.70 -6.44 19.19
C PRO A 130 -22.18 -6.10 19.40
N GLY A 131 -22.88 -5.83 18.31
CA GLY A 131 -24.34 -5.81 18.22
C GLY A 131 -24.87 -7.18 17.83
N PRO A 132 -26.08 -7.58 18.25
CA PRO A 132 -26.66 -8.86 17.86
C PRO A 132 -26.92 -8.87 16.35
N GLY A 133 -26.08 -9.59 15.60
CA GLY A 133 -26.28 -9.93 14.18
C GLY A 133 -25.47 -9.14 13.16
N ASP A 134 -24.60 -8.22 13.57
CA ASP A 134 -23.81 -7.39 12.65
C ASP A 134 -22.31 -7.65 12.81
N HIS A 135 -21.74 -8.44 11.89
CA HIS A 135 -20.29 -8.64 11.78
C HIS A 135 -19.69 -7.54 10.90
N GLY A 136 -19.81 -6.30 11.35
CA GLY A 136 -19.22 -5.14 10.69
C GLY A 136 -17.71 -5.08 10.93
N LEU A 137 -16.96 -4.59 9.93
CA LEU A 137 -15.60 -4.10 10.11
C LEU A 137 -15.60 -2.58 9.93
N ARG A 138 -15.01 -1.87 10.89
CA ARG A 138 -14.77 -0.43 10.84
C ARG A 138 -13.35 -0.18 10.31
N ALA A 139 -13.24 0.56 9.23
CA ALA A 139 -11.98 1.13 8.78
C ALA A 139 -11.73 2.46 9.49
N CYS A 140 -10.60 2.57 10.18
CA CYS A 140 -10.13 3.76 10.85
C CYS A 140 -8.89 4.26 10.10
N LEU A 141 -8.94 5.47 9.55
CA LEU A 141 -7.79 6.11 8.91
C LEU A 141 -7.17 7.11 9.88
N ASP A 142 -5.91 6.92 10.21
CA ASP A 142 -5.07 7.95 10.78
C ASP A 142 -4.30 8.61 9.62
N PRO A 143 -4.61 9.86 9.25
CA PRO A 143 -3.95 10.53 8.11
C PRO A 143 -2.45 10.79 8.32
N GLY A 144 -1.88 10.52 9.50
CA GLY A 144 -0.51 10.85 9.82
C GLY A 144 -0.37 12.34 10.04
N GLY A 145 0.00 12.75 11.26
CA GLY A 145 0.12 14.16 11.60
C GLY A 145 1.32 14.84 10.95
N LEU A 146 1.26 15.18 9.65
CA LEU A 146 2.13 16.17 9.02
C LEU A 146 1.34 16.83 7.87
N GLY A 147 1.18 18.15 7.95
CA GLY A 147 0.67 18.98 6.86
C GLY A 147 1.53 18.86 5.58
N PRO A 148 1.15 19.54 4.49
CA PRO A 148 1.81 19.37 3.19
C PRO A 148 3.33 19.56 3.34
N ARG A 149 4.10 18.50 3.05
CA ARG A 149 5.55 18.62 2.87
C ARG A 149 5.77 19.45 1.60
N THR A 150 6.01 20.75 1.79
CA THR A 150 6.55 21.64 0.76
C THR A 150 8.06 21.42 0.65
N GLU A 151 8.44 20.32 0.03
CA GLU A 151 9.80 19.95 -0.40
C GLU A 151 9.57 18.62 -1.13
N TRP A 152 9.60 18.55 -2.47
CA TRP A 152 10.66 18.93 -3.42
C TRP A 152 10.09 19.48 -4.73
#